data_AF-A0A139PPD1-F1
#
_entry.id   AF-A0A139PPD1-F1
#
_cell.length_a   1.000
_cell.length_b   1.000
_cell.length_c   1.000
_cell.angle_alpha   90.00
_cell.angle_beta   90.00
_cell.angle_gamma   90.00
#
_symmetry.space_group_name_H-M   'P 1'
#
loop_
_entity.id
_entity.type
_entity.pdbx_description
1 polymer ?
#
loop_
_entity_poly.entity_id
_entity_poly.type
_entity_poly.pdbx_seq_one_letter_code
_entity_poly.pdbx_strand_id
1 'polypeptide(L)'
;MPLPVRKSLHDAVLQASQANTWDQATKEWNEVSLIFNGIGRSNCICGNAIKYAYELFNNVTGQRLFPIGSDCVRHFQLISLDQQLEEEEKLLRKLENLTRKAKKKEKLRSIKAILMNDF
;
A
#
# COMPACT_ATOMS: atom_id res chain seq x y z
N MET A 1 -12.42 7.40 -12.75
CA MET A 1 -11.67 7.07 -13.97
C MET A 1 -10.54 6.13 -13.58
N PRO A 2 -10.30 5.02 -14.29
CA PRO A 2 -9.16 4.16 -14.01
C PRO A 2 -7.86 4.96 -14.22
N LEU A 3 -6.88 4.75 -13.35
CA LEU A 3 -5.56 5.36 -13.49
C LEU A 3 -4.95 4.92 -14.84
N PRO A 4 -4.32 5.81 -15.62
CA PRO A 4 -3.65 5.42 -16.85
C PRO A 4 -2.42 4.57 -16.54
N VAL A 5 -2.33 3.41 -17.18
CA VAL A 5 -1.18 2.49 -17.04
C VAL A 5 0.02 3.11 -17.76
N ARG A 6 1.17 3.16 -17.08
CA ARG A 6 2.43 3.60 -17.69
C ARG A 6 3.01 2.52 -18.58
N LYS A 7 3.56 2.93 -19.73
CA LYS A 7 4.17 2.01 -20.71
C LYS A 7 5.21 1.06 -20.09
N SER A 8 6.08 1.57 -19.23
CA SER A 8 7.11 0.75 -18.56
C SER A 8 6.52 -0.34 -17.66
N LEU A 9 5.43 -0.06 -16.95
CA LEU A 9 4.70 -1.08 -16.20
C LEU A 9 4.01 -2.07 -17.14
N HIS A 10 3.35 -1.56 -18.17
CA HIS A 10 2.67 -2.36 -19.18
C HIS A 10 3.58 -3.40 -19.81
N ASP A 11 4.73 -2.96 -20.31
CA ASP A 11 5.69 -3.80 -21.02
C ASP A 11 6.33 -4.82 -20.08
N ALA A 12 6.67 -4.43 -18.85
CA ALA A 12 7.25 -5.34 -17.86
C ALA A 12 6.28 -6.47 -17.47
N VAL A 13 4.99 -6.16 -17.32
CA VAL A 13 3.95 -7.15 -17.01
C VAL A 13 3.78 -8.13 -18.18
N LEU A 14 3.63 -7.64 -19.41
CA LEU A 14 3.47 -8.53 -20.58
C LEU A 14 4.69 -9.41 -20.84
N GLN A 15 5.91 -8.89 -20.64
CA GLN A 15 7.14 -9.68 -20.81
C GLN A 15 7.28 -10.80 -19.78
N ALA A 16 6.75 -10.60 -18.58
CA ALA A 16 6.85 -11.55 -17.48
C ALA A 16 5.58 -12.41 -17.30
N SER A 17 4.57 -12.23 -18.16
CA SER A 17 3.31 -12.97 -18.16
C SER A 17 3.28 -14.02 -19.27
N GLN A 18 2.40 -15.01 -19.11
CA GLN A 18 2.07 -15.96 -20.17
C GLN A 18 1.11 -15.34 -21.19
N ALA A 19 0.19 -14.50 -20.71
CA ALA A 19 -0.78 -13.81 -21.54
C ALA A 19 -0.17 -12.68 -22.38
N ASN A 20 -0.74 -12.49 -23.57
CA ASN A 20 -0.31 -11.46 -24.53
C ASN A 20 -1.16 -10.18 -24.47
N THR A 21 -2.12 -10.10 -23.55
CA THR A 21 -3.00 -8.93 -23.38
C THR A 21 -2.97 -8.47 -21.93
N TRP A 22 -3.02 -7.15 -21.72
CA TRP A 22 -2.93 -6.55 -20.39
C TRP A 22 -4.00 -7.06 -19.42
N ASP A 23 -5.25 -7.13 -19.87
CA ASP A 23 -6.39 -7.55 -19.05
C ASP A 23 -6.29 -9.03 -18.60
N GLN A 24 -5.63 -9.87 -19.40
CA GLN A 24 -5.37 -11.25 -19.01
C GLN A 24 -4.11 -11.36 -18.16
N ALA A 25 -3.03 -10.68 -18.55
CA ALA A 25 -1.76 -10.71 -17.84
C ALA A 25 -1.92 -10.27 -16.39
N THR A 26 -2.65 -9.18 -16.12
CA THR A 26 -2.91 -8.67 -14.76
C THR A 26 -3.62 -9.66 -13.84
N LYS A 27 -4.33 -10.66 -14.36
CA LYS A 27 -4.99 -11.72 -13.57
C LYS A 27 -4.04 -12.86 -13.18
N GLU A 28 -2.84 -12.88 -13.72
CA GLU A 28 -1.80 -13.86 -13.36
C GLU A 28 -1.04 -13.45 -12.10
N TRP A 29 -1.09 -12.16 -11.74
CA TRP A 29 -0.37 -11.57 -10.61
C TRP A 29 -1.28 -11.45 -9.39
N ASN A 30 -1.26 -12.47 -8.53
CA ASN A 30 -2.26 -12.66 -7.49
C ASN A 30 -1.73 -12.61 -6.05
N GLU A 31 -0.41 -12.60 -5.89
CA GLU A 31 0.24 -12.56 -4.59
C GLU A 31 1.01 -11.25 -4.44
N VAL A 32 0.74 -10.53 -3.34
CA VAL A 32 1.42 -9.28 -2.99
C VAL A 32 2.08 -9.44 -1.64
N SER A 33 3.39 -9.24 -1.61
CA SER A 33 4.13 -9.10 -0.35
C SER A 33 4.58 -7.66 -0.19
N LEU A 34 4.24 -7.05 0.94
CA LEU A 34 4.82 -5.76 1.33
C LEU A 34 6.27 -6.00 1.76
N ILE A 35 7.22 -5.47 0.99
CA ILE A 35 8.64 -5.55 1.31
C ILE A 35 9.06 -4.17 1.84
N PHE A 36 9.27 -4.07 3.15
CA PHE A 36 9.73 -2.83 3.76
C PHE A 36 11.18 -2.54 3.35
N ASN A 37 11.34 -1.62 2.39
CA ASN A 37 12.64 -1.27 1.83
C ASN A 37 13.30 -0.08 2.56
N GLY A 38 13.38 -0.13 3.90
CA GLY A 38 14.10 0.87 4.71
C GLY A 38 13.63 2.33 4.56
N ILE A 39 14.53 3.28 4.85
CA ILE A 39 14.27 4.75 4.90
C ILE A 39 14.53 5.44 3.53
N GLY A 40 14.87 4.67 2.49
CA GLY A 40 15.25 5.19 1.17
C GLY A 40 14.09 5.25 0.18
N ARG A 41 14.12 6.22 -0.76
CA ARG A 41 13.22 6.21 -1.93
C ARG A 41 13.75 5.17 -2.93
N SER A 42 12.92 4.21 -3.31
CA SER A 42 13.19 3.32 -4.45
C SER A 42 12.49 3.84 -5.70
N ASN A 43 12.90 3.38 -6.87
CA ASN A 43 12.19 3.67 -8.12
C ASN A 43 11.33 2.46 -8.49
N CYS A 44 10.01 2.66 -8.58
CA CYS A 44 9.08 1.68 -9.11
C CYS A 44 9.48 1.26 -10.54
N ILE A 45 9.13 0.05 -10.95
CA ILE A 45 9.25 -0.43 -12.34
C ILE A 45 8.64 0.57 -13.36
N CYS A 46 7.60 1.32 -12.96
CA CYS A 46 7.00 2.34 -13.81
C CYS A 46 7.85 3.62 -13.96
N GLY A 47 8.96 3.74 -13.24
CA GLY A 47 9.89 4.87 -13.22
C GLY A 47 9.64 5.93 -12.13
N ASN A 48 8.55 5.83 -11.36
CA ASN A 48 8.27 6.80 -10.28
C ASN A 48 9.01 6.47 -8.99
N ALA A 49 9.44 7.50 -8.27
CA ALA A 49 9.93 7.35 -6.91
C ALA A 49 8.81 6.88 -5.98
N ILE A 50 9.10 5.89 -5.15
CA ILE A 50 8.17 5.27 -4.21
C ILE A 50 8.76 5.24 -2.80
N LYS A 51 7.87 5.42 -1.81
CA LYS A 51 8.20 5.36 -0.38
C LYS A 51 8.08 3.93 0.16
N TYR A 52 7.18 3.13 -0.41
CA TYR A 52 6.92 1.75 -0.04
C TYR A 52 7.05 0.89 -1.29
N ALA A 53 7.78 -0.21 -1.17
CA ALA A 53 7.94 -1.19 -2.22
C ALA A 53 7.11 -2.43 -1.91
N TYR A 54 6.52 -2.98 -2.95
CA TYR A 54 5.81 -4.24 -2.92
C TYR A 54 6.51 -5.19 -3.89
N GLU A 55 6.30 -6.48 -3.69
CA GLU A 55 6.66 -7.55 -4.63
C GLU A 55 5.36 -8.21 -5.08
N LEU A 56 5.15 -8.30 -6.40
CA LEU A 56 4.11 -9.14 -6.99
C LEU A 56 4.71 -10.43 -7.49
N PHE A 57 4.02 -11.54 -7.27
CA PHE A 57 4.37 -12.84 -7.80
C PHE A 57 3.33 -13.33 -8.80
N ASN A 58 3.81 -13.82 -9.95
CA ASN A 58 3.00 -14.43 -10.98
C ASN A 58 2.99 -15.95 -10.78
N ASN A 59 1.83 -16.50 -10.40
CA ASN A 59 1.69 -17.93 -10.09
C ASN A 59 1.72 -18.81 -11.35
N VAL A 60 1.54 -18.22 -12.54
CA VAL A 60 1.55 -18.91 -13.83
C VAL A 60 2.97 -19.05 -14.37
N THR A 61 3.76 -17.97 -14.33
CA THR A 61 5.12 -17.94 -14.90
C THR A 61 6.22 -18.11 -13.86
N GLY A 62 5.91 -18.00 -12.57
CA GLY A 62 6.89 -17.97 -11.49
C GLY A 62 7.72 -16.69 -11.43
N GLN A 63 7.37 -15.67 -12.20
CA GLN A 63 8.09 -14.39 -12.27
C GLN A 63 7.71 -13.44 -11.13
N ARG A 64 8.57 -12.45 -10.88
CA ARG A 64 8.38 -11.45 -9.83
C ARG A 64 8.49 -10.04 -10.39
N LEU A 65 7.64 -9.14 -9.90
CA LEU A 65 7.76 -7.69 -10.13
C LEU A 65 8.14 -7.02 -8.82
N PHE A 66 9.39 -6.58 -8.76
CA PHE A 66 9.93 -5.78 -7.66
C PHE A 66 10.98 -4.79 -8.20
N PRO A 67 11.06 -3.56 -7.67
CA PRO A 67 10.13 -2.95 -6.71
C PRO A 67 8.92 -2.33 -7.42
N ILE A 68 7.70 -2.61 -6.94
CA ILE A 68 6.48 -1.98 -7.44
C ILE A 68 5.85 -1.05 -6.38
N GLY A 69 5.30 0.08 -6.82
CA GLY A 69 4.63 1.05 -5.96
C GLY A 69 3.13 0.78 -5.82
N SER A 70 2.52 1.32 -4.75
CA SER A 70 1.09 1.16 -4.47
C SER A 70 0.19 1.62 -5.63
N ASP A 71 0.51 2.74 -6.28
CA ASP A 71 -0.24 3.21 -7.46
C ASP A 71 -0.23 2.20 -8.61
N CYS A 72 0.87 1.48 -8.78
CA CYS A 72 0.99 0.45 -9.82
C CYS A 72 0.33 -0.87 -9.40
N VAL A 73 0.39 -1.24 -8.11
CA VAL A 73 -0.29 -2.42 -7.56
C VAL A 73 -1.81 -2.33 -7.74
N ARG A 74 -2.40 -1.13 -7.69
CA ARG A 74 -3.85 -0.93 -7.92
C ARG A 74 -4.34 -1.30 -9.33
N HIS A 75 -3.44 -1.53 -10.28
CA HIS A 75 -3.85 -2.00 -11.61
C HIS A 75 -4.14 -3.51 -11.66
N PHE A 76 -3.73 -4.26 -10.65
CA PHE A 76 -3.95 -5.69 -10.59
C PHE A 76 -5.27 -5.95 -9.86
N GLN A 77 -6.14 -6.77 -10.45
CA GLN A 77 -7.44 -7.15 -9.88
C GLN A 77 -7.26 -8.16 -8.75
N LEU A 78 -6.58 -7.74 -7.70
CA LEU A 78 -6.40 -8.52 -6.49
C LEU A 78 -7.69 -8.42 -5.70
N ILE A 79 -8.58 -9.39 -5.90
CA ILE A 79 -9.88 -9.47 -5.21
C ILE A 79 -9.69 -9.42 -3.68
N SER A 80 -8.55 -9.90 -3.15
CA SER A 80 -8.26 -9.81 -1.71
C SER A 80 -7.68 -8.46 -1.28
N LEU A 81 -7.02 -7.71 -2.16
CA LEU A 81 -6.22 -6.54 -1.76
C LEU A 81 -7.07 -5.30 -1.56
N ASP A 82 -8.08 -5.04 -2.39
CA ASP A 82 -8.94 -3.86 -2.18
C ASP A 82 -9.72 -3.98 -0.87
N GLN A 83 -10.26 -5.17 -0.57
CA GLN A 83 -11.03 -5.39 0.65
C GLN A 83 -10.14 -5.40 1.91
N GLN A 84 -8.94 -6.01 1.84
CA GLN A 84 -7.97 -5.97 2.95
C GLN A 84 -7.39 -4.57 3.16
N LEU A 85 -7.07 -3.83 2.10
CA LEU A 85 -6.56 -2.46 2.19
C LEU A 85 -7.61 -1.51 2.78
N GLU A 86 -8.88 -1.66 2.38
CA GLU A 86 -9.97 -0.86 2.93
C GLU A 86 -10.19 -1.14 4.43
N GLU A 87 -10.05 -2.41 4.85
CA GLU A 87 -10.09 -2.80 6.26
C GLU A 87 -8.88 -2.28 7.06
N GLU A 88 -7.67 -2.40 6.54
CA GLU A 88 -6.45 -1.89 7.17
C GLU A 88 -6.47 -0.36 7.30
N GLU A 89 -6.88 0.38 6.25
CA GLU A 89 -7.01 1.83 6.32
C GLU A 89 -8.07 2.25 7.36
N LYS A 90 -9.17 1.51 7.47
CA LYS A 90 -10.22 1.77 8.46
C LYS A 90 -9.74 1.52 9.89
N LEU A 91 -8.91 0.50 10.11
CA LEU A 91 -8.27 0.21 11.39
C LEU A 91 -7.28 1.32 11.78
N LEU A 92 -6.42 1.75 10.85
CA LEU A 92 -5.46 2.84 11.09
C LEU A 92 -6.16 4.15 11.47
N ARG A 93 -7.23 4.53 10.77
CA ARG A 93 -8.05 5.71 11.11
C ARG A 93 -8.70 5.61 12.50
N LYS A 94 -9.13 4.42 12.92
CA LYS A 94 -9.64 4.20 14.29
C LYS A 94 -8.53 4.40 15.32
N LEU A 95 -7.34 3.84 15.08
CA LEU A 95 -6.18 3.95 15.95
C LEU A 95 -5.74 5.41 16.16
N GLU A 96 -5.66 6.20 15.08
CA GLU A 96 -5.34 7.63 15.15
C GLU A 96 -6.38 8.42 15.95
N ASN A 97 -7.66 8.13 15.76
CA ASN A 97 -8.73 8.80 16.50
C ASN A 97 -8.70 8.46 17.99
N LEU A 98 -8.44 7.20 18.34
CA LEU A 98 -8.33 6.76 19.73
C LEU A 98 -7.09 7.36 20.41
N THR A 99 -5.94 7.37 19.75
CA THR A 99 -4.71 7.99 20.28
C THR A 99 -4.86 9.50 20.44
N ARG A 100 -5.53 10.19 19.50
CA ARG A 100 -5.85 11.62 19.63
C ARG A 100 -6.77 11.89 20.83
N LYS A 101 -7.79 11.05 21.04
CA LYS A 101 -8.70 11.15 22.19
C LYS A 101 -7.97 10.88 23.51
N ALA A 102 -7.08 9.88 23.56
CA ALA A 102 -6.29 9.55 24.72
C ALA A 102 -5.36 10.72 25.13
N LYS A 103 -4.60 11.27 24.17
CA LYS A 103 -3.75 12.45 24.40
C LYS A 103 -4.54 13.66 24.88
N LYS A 104 -5.73 13.90 24.32
CA LYS A 104 -6.61 15.00 24.78
C LYS A 104 -7.10 14.78 26.21
N LYS A 105 -7.47 13.54 26.56
CA LYS A 105 -7.96 13.17 27.91
C LYS A 105 -6.84 13.25 28.94
N GLU A 106 -5.63 12.83 28.58
CA GLU A 106 -4.44 12.95 29.41
C GLU A 106 -4.09 14.43 29.65
N LYS A 107 -4.03 15.24 28.59
CA LYS A 107 -3.81 16.69 28.70
C LYS A 107 -4.85 17.37 29.60
N LEU A 108 -6.13 16.98 29.49
CA LEU A 108 -7.21 17.52 30.33
C LEU A 108 -7.08 17.06 31.79
N ARG A 109 -6.64 15.82 32.04
CA ARG A 109 -6.34 15.30 33.39
C ARG A 109 -5.16 16.05 34.01
N SER A 110 -4.08 16.27 33.26
CA SER A 110 -2.92 17.03 33.73
C SER A 110 -3.30 18.47 34.07
N ILE A 111 -4.08 19.15 33.23
CA ILE A 111 -4.58 20.50 33.51
C ILE A 111 -5.47 20.52 34.76
N LYS A 112 -6.39 19.56 34.89
CA LYS A 112 -7.26 19.46 36.08
C LYS A 112 -6.48 19.18 37.36
N ALA A 113 -5.42 18.36 37.30
CA ALA A 113 -4.55 18.08 38.44
C ALA A 113 -3.75 19.30 38.88
N ILE A 114 -3.27 20.12 37.93
CA ILE A 114 -2.62 21.41 38.23
C ILE A 114 -3.62 22.33 38.95
N LEU A 115 -4.80 22.53 38.37
CA LEU A 115 -5.85 23.40 38.93
C LEU A 115 -6.40 22.94 40.30
N MET A 116 -6.30 21.64 40.63
CA MET A 116 -6.75 21.09 41.92
C MET A 116 -5.65 21.08 42.99
N ASN A 117 -4.39 21.31 42.64
CA ASN A 117 -3.27 21.42 43.59
C ASN A 117 -3.00 22.87 44.03
N ASP A 118 -3.67 23.85 43.41
CA ASP A 118 -3.56 25.29 43.72
C ASP A 118 -4.63 25.79 44.73
N PHE A 119 -5.30 24.88 45.45
CA PHE A 119 -6.25 25.16 46.54
C PHE A 119 -5.90 24.41 47.83
#